data_AF-A0A969Y4L4-F1
#
_entry.id   AF-A0A969Y4L4-F1
#
_cell.length_a   1.000
_cell.length_b   1.000
_cell.length_c   1.000
_cell.angle_alpha   90.00
_cell.angle_beta   90.00
_cell.angle_gamma   90.00
#
_symmetry.space_group_name_H-M   'P 1'
#
loop_
_entity.id
_entity.type
_entity.pdbx_description
1 polymer ?
#
loop_
_entity_poly.entity_id
_entity_poly.type
_entity_poly.pdbx_seq_one_letter_code
_entity_poly.pdbx_strand_id
1 'polypeptide(L)'
;MEIRKHIKKPTTFKEQVQILKSRNLIIDDENMAISILQNINYYRLSAYLLTYKTKDGSYNGASIMDAFRLYQFDQDLRNLILPMLENIEIAFRTHIAYLIAHKYGALGYQDCRNFRNESYHRDMLKDLEDEINRSDEIFVGHHKRYYGGVFPIWVVIELTTFGVLSKMYSNLLDEDKDEIADKYYDTKGEFVRTWLHSLSTLRNICAHYGRLYNRRLKITPKLFKMDRKKGIRNDTVFANIYIIGRLSNDKEKWGHFVTRLAALIEQYEVVDLKYLGFPENWEGILRSLGTQGDSSVVSFPDS
;
A
#
# COMPACT_ATOMS: atom_id res chain seq x y z
N MET A 1 13.07 24.39 31.84
CA MET A 1 13.99 24.41 30.69
C MET A 1 14.25 22.97 30.29
N GLU A 2 13.62 22.55 29.19
CA GLU A 2 13.66 21.18 28.69
C GLU A 2 15.08 20.78 28.28
N ILE A 3 15.44 19.54 28.59
CA ILE A 3 16.64 18.88 28.09
C ILE A 3 16.49 18.75 26.57
N ARG A 4 16.95 19.75 25.81
CA ARG A 4 17.32 19.51 24.41
C ARG A 4 18.45 18.49 24.44
N LYS A 5 18.11 17.20 24.31
CA LYS A 5 19.08 16.13 24.09
C LYS A 5 20.08 16.62 23.04
N HIS A 6 21.35 16.64 23.41
CA HIS A 6 22.43 17.20 22.60
C HIS A 6 22.31 16.67 21.17
N ILE A 7 21.99 17.55 20.21
CA ILE A 7 21.88 17.16 18.80
C ILE A 7 23.28 16.80 18.32
N LYS A 8 23.42 15.60 17.74
CA LYS A 8 24.71 15.14 17.21
C LYS A 8 25.15 16.05 16.07
N LYS A 9 26.45 16.34 16.02
CA LYS A 9 27.06 17.06 14.90
C LYS A 9 26.91 16.25 13.60
N PRO A 10 26.78 16.91 12.43
CA PRO A 10 26.77 16.22 11.15
C PRO A 10 28.09 15.48 10.92
N THR A 11 28.04 14.41 10.12
CA THR A 11 29.21 13.59 9.77
C THR A 11 29.39 13.60 8.26
N THR A 12 30.64 13.64 7.80
CA THR A 12 31.01 13.47 6.39
C THR A 12 30.80 12.03 5.93
N PHE A 13 30.77 11.77 4.63
CA PHE A 13 30.62 10.40 4.10
C PHE A 13 31.75 9.48 4.55
N LYS A 14 32.99 9.98 4.62
CA LYS A 14 34.14 9.23 5.16
C LYS A 14 33.94 8.87 6.63
N GLU A 15 33.50 9.83 7.45
CA GLU A 15 33.19 9.58 8.86
C GLU A 15 32.05 8.56 9.02
N GLN A 16 31.03 8.62 8.16
CA GLN A 16 29.94 7.64 8.15
C GLN A 16 30.44 6.22 7.86
N VAL A 17 31.35 6.05 6.90
CA VAL A 17 32.01 4.75 6.63
C VAL A 17 32.76 4.26 7.86
N GLN A 18 33.54 5.11 8.52
CA GLN A 18 34.25 4.74 9.75
C GLN A 18 33.30 4.38 10.90
N ILE A 19 32.15 5.05 11.01
CA ILE A 19 31.10 4.69 11.97
C ILE A 19 30.53 3.29 11.67
N LEU A 20 30.35 2.93 10.40
CA LEU A 20 29.88 1.59 10.03
C LEU A 20 30.94 0.51 10.32
N LYS A 21 32.21 0.78 10.00
CA LYS A 21 33.34 -0.12 10.32
C LYS A 21 33.49 -0.35 11.82
N SER A 22 33.42 0.71 12.63
CA SER A 22 33.49 0.60 14.10
C SER A 22 32.30 -0.16 14.72
N ARG A 23 31.23 -0.42 13.96
CA ARG A 23 30.11 -1.28 14.34
C ARG A 23 30.21 -2.68 13.73
N ASN A 24 31.39 -3.09 13.28
CA ASN A 24 31.68 -4.37 12.64
C ASN A 24 30.91 -4.62 11.32
N LEU A 25 30.47 -3.58 10.61
CA LEU A 25 29.94 -3.76 9.26
C LEU A 25 31.08 -4.05 8.28
N ILE A 26 30.92 -5.09 7.46
CA ILE A 26 31.88 -5.43 6.42
C ILE A 26 31.81 -4.39 5.30
N ILE A 27 32.96 -3.79 4.99
CA ILE A 27 33.13 -2.80 3.91
C ILE A 27 34.41 -3.16 3.17
N ASP A 28 34.25 -3.90 2.08
CA ASP A 28 35.37 -4.37 1.24
C ASP A 28 35.96 -3.24 0.38
N ASP A 29 35.10 -2.33 -0.09
CA ASP A 29 35.49 -1.15 -0.87
C ASP A 29 34.92 0.13 -0.23
N GLU A 30 35.81 0.95 0.34
CA GLU A 30 35.43 2.23 0.94
C GLU A 30 34.93 3.26 -0.08
N ASN A 31 35.48 3.28 -1.30
CA ASN A 31 35.07 4.24 -2.32
C ASN A 31 33.64 3.92 -2.80
N MET A 32 33.34 2.63 -2.98
CA MET A 32 31.99 2.17 -3.26
C MET A 32 31.03 2.55 -2.11
N ALA A 33 31.41 2.30 -0.86
CA ALA A 33 30.61 2.68 0.30
C ALA A 33 30.31 4.19 0.37
N ILE A 34 31.31 5.03 0.08
CA ILE A 34 31.14 6.48 -0.01
C ILE A 34 30.16 6.83 -1.14
N SER A 35 30.29 6.23 -2.33
CA SER A 35 29.40 6.46 -3.45
C SER A 35 27.95 6.10 -3.13
N ILE A 36 27.72 4.99 -2.42
CA ILE A 36 26.39 4.62 -1.92
C ILE A 36 25.85 5.69 -0.98
N LEU A 37 26.64 6.14 -0.01
CA LEU A 37 26.21 7.14 0.99
C LEU A 37 26.02 8.55 0.41
N GLN A 38 26.68 8.87 -0.71
CA GLN A 38 26.43 10.10 -1.46
C GLN A 38 25.05 10.13 -2.12
N ASN A 39 24.53 8.97 -2.53
CA ASN A 39 23.24 8.84 -3.20
C ASN A 39 22.10 8.43 -2.26
N ILE A 40 22.43 7.75 -1.15
CA ILE A 40 21.47 7.23 -0.19
C ILE A 40 21.83 7.73 1.20
N ASN A 41 20.93 8.52 1.78
CA ASN A 41 21.11 9.04 3.13
C ASN A 41 21.41 7.91 4.14
N TYR A 42 22.42 8.11 4.99
CA TYR A 42 22.85 7.17 6.02
C TYR A 42 21.70 6.58 6.86
N TYR A 43 20.73 7.41 7.27
CA TYR A 43 19.61 6.97 8.08
C TYR A 43 18.70 5.99 7.32
N ARG A 44 18.49 6.25 6.03
CA ARG A 44 17.71 5.38 5.14
C ARG A 44 18.43 4.05 4.92
N LEU A 45 19.73 4.06 4.64
CA LEU A 45 20.52 2.84 4.43
C LEU A 45 20.63 2.00 5.71
N SER A 46 20.98 2.62 6.83
CA SER A 46 21.13 1.92 8.13
C SER A 46 19.83 1.28 8.64
N ALA A 47 18.68 1.72 8.14
CA ALA A 47 17.40 1.07 8.42
C ALA A 47 17.36 -0.37 7.89
N TYR A 48 18.04 -0.69 6.79
CA TYR A 48 18.12 -2.06 6.24
C TYR A 48 19.09 -2.96 7.01
N LEU A 49 19.99 -2.37 7.79
CA LEU A 49 20.91 -3.10 8.66
C LEU A 49 20.27 -3.56 9.97
N LEU A 50 19.04 -3.13 10.28
CA LEU A 50 18.39 -3.48 11.54
C LEU A 50 18.15 -4.98 11.71
N THR A 51 18.02 -5.74 10.61
CA THR A 51 17.91 -7.21 10.64
C THR A 51 19.20 -7.90 11.07
N TYR A 52 20.34 -7.25 10.89
CA TYR A 52 21.67 -7.79 11.21
C TYR A 52 22.24 -7.24 12.52
N LYS A 53 21.52 -6.31 13.15
CA LYS A 53 21.99 -5.61 14.34
C LYS A 53 21.83 -6.48 15.58
N THR A 54 22.93 -6.66 16.30
CA THR A 54 22.97 -7.42 17.55
C THR A 54 22.53 -6.57 18.75
N LYS A 55 22.38 -7.19 19.93
CA LYS A 55 21.97 -6.50 21.16
C LYS A 55 22.97 -5.43 21.62
N ASP A 56 24.26 -5.66 21.40
CA ASP A 56 25.36 -4.73 21.65
C ASP A 56 25.46 -3.62 20.58
N GLY A 57 24.71 -3.74 19.49
CA GLY A 57 24.58 -2.71 18.47
C GLY A 57 25.59 -2.78 17.32
N SER A 58 26.43 -3.83 17.30
CA SER A 58 27.24 -4.22 16.15
C SER A 58 26.41 -4.95 15.08
N TYR A 59 26.98 -5.17 13.91
CA TYR A 59 26.37 -5.94 12.83
C TYR A 59 27.09 -7.27 12.68
N ASN A 60 26.36 -8.38 12.76
CA ASN A 60 26.97 -9.71 12.70
C ASN A 60 27.03 -10.21 11.26
N GLY A 61 28.23 -10.25 10.67
CA GLY A 61 28.48 -10.85 9.35
C GLY A 61 27.82 -10.14 8.17
N ALA A 62 27.29 -8.92 8.37
CA ALA A 62 26.64 -8.15 7.32
C ALA A 62 27.59 -7.16 6.67
N SER A 63 27.42 -6.96 5.38
CA SER A 63 28.13 -5.98 4.58
C SER A 63 27.26 -4.75 4.27
N ILE A 64 27.91 -3.65 3.89
CA ILE A 64 27.19 -2.52 3.31
C ILE A 64 26.45 -2.90 2.02
N MET A 65 26.98 -3.88 1.29
CA MET A 65 26.34 -4.40 0.08
C MET A 65 25.05 -5.14 0.37
N ASP A 66 24.94 -5.86 1.48
CA ASP A 66 23.67 -6.50 1.89
C ASP A 66 22.58 -5.44 2.11
N ALA A 67 22.91 -4.37 2.83
CA ALA A 67 21.97 -3.26 3.05
C ALA A 67 21.57 -2.58 1.74
N PHE A 68 22.53 -2.37 0.84
CA PHE A 68 22.28 -1.76 -0.46
C PHE A 68 21.43 -2.65 -1.36
N ARG A 69 21.69 -3.96 -1.40
CA ARG A 69 20.92 -4.94 -2.16
C ARG A 69 19.49 -5.08 -1.62
N LEU A 70 19.30 -5.07 -0.30
CA LEU A 70 17.97 -5.00 0.31
C LEU A 70 17.24 -3.70 -0.04
N TYR A 71 17.94 -2.57 -0.06
CA TYR A 71 17.37 -1.29 -0.49
C TYR A 71 16.88 -1.33 -1.94
N GLN A 72 17.69 -1.91 -2.85
CA GLN A 72 17.33 -2.09 -4.26
C GLN A 72 16.14 -3.03 -4.43
N PHE A 73 16.14 -4.19 -3.75
CA PHE A 73 14.99 -5.09 -3.73
C PHE A 73 13.70 -4.36 -3.32
N ASP A 74 13.77 -3.56 -2.24
CA ASP A 74 12.61 -2.80 -1.76
C ASP A 74 12.12 -1.77 -2.78
N GLN A 75 13.03 -1.16 -3.55
CA GLN A 75 12.70 -0.27 -4.66
C GLN A 75 11.96 -1.00 -5.77
N ASP A 76 12.47 -2.15 -6.19
CA ASP A 76 11.86 -2.92 -7.27
C ASP A 76 10.53 -3.55 -6.83
N LEU A 77 10.42 -3.97 -5.58
CA LEU A 77 9.16 -4.45 -5.00
C LEU A 77 8.09 -3.36 -4.97
N ARG A 78 8.44 -2.12 -4.59
CA ARG A 78 7.52 -0.98 -4.67
C ARG A 78 7.04 -0.74 -6.11
N ASN A 79 7.97 -0.76 -7.06
CA ASN A 79 7.66 -0.56 -8.49
C ASN A 79 6.81 -1.70 -9.06
N LEU A 80 6.93 -2.91 -8.52
CA LEU A 80 6.10 -4.05 -8.92
C LEU A 80 4.67 -3.95 -8.33
N ILE A 81 4.53 -3.45 -7.09
CA ILE A 81 3.25 -3.33 -6.38
C ILE A 81 2.41 -2.15 -6.88
N LEU A 82 3.03 -1.00 -7.18
CA LEU A 82 2.33 0.24 -7.50
C LEU A 82 1.30 0.12 -8.64
N PRO A 83 1.61 -0.51 -9.80
CA PRO A 83 0.63 -0.65 -10.88
C PRO A 83 -0.59 -1.49 -10.51
N MET A 84 -0.44 -2.42 -9.57
CA MET A 84 -1.58 -3.22 -9.09
C MET A 84 -2.47 -2.41 -8.16
N LEU A 85 -1.88 -1.56 -7.32
CA LEU A 85 -2.62 -0.63 -6.45
C LEU A 85 -3.37 0.44 -7.27
N GLU A 86 -2.75 0.95 -8.32
CA GLU A 86 -3.37 1.90 -9.26
C GLU A 86 -4.64 1.34 -9.88
N ASN A 87 -4.58 0.12 -10.40
CA ASN A 87 -5.76 -0.58 -10.93
C ASN A 87 -6.90 -0.66 -9.91
N ILE A 88 -6.59 -1.02 -8.67
CA ILE A 88 -7.59 -1.13 -7.58
C ILE A 88 -8.17 0.25 -7.28
N GLU A 89 -7.32 1.28 -7.16
CA GLU A 89 -7.74 2.66 -6.89
C GLU A 89 -8.73 3.16 -7.96
N ILE A 90 -8.39 3.00 -9.25
CA ILE A 90 -9.24 3.39 -10.38
C ILE A 90 -10.57 2.61 -10.39
N ALA A 91 -10.50 1.30 -10.13
CA ALA A 91 -11.70 0.47 -10.06
C ALA A 91 -12.63 0.97 -8.95
N PHE A 92 -12.11 1.23 -7.74
CA PHE A 92 -12.93 1.72 -6.63
C PHE A 92 -13.50 3.14 -6.85
N ARG A 93 -12.79 4.03 -7.55
CA ARG A 93 -13.38 5.30 -8.01
C ARG A 93 -14.63 5.04 -8.84
N THR A 94 -14.51 4.14 -9.82
CA THR A 94 -15.63 3.74 -10.68
C THR A 94 -16.80 3.16 -9.88
N HIS A 95 -16.55 2.18 -9.00
CA HIS A 95 -17.59 1.51 -8.22
C HIS A 95 -18.36 2.48 -7.31
N ILE A 96 -17.65 3.36 -6.60
CA ILE A 96 -18.25 4.30 -5.67
C ILE A 96 -19.04 5.38 -6.42
N ALA A 97 -18.45 5.94 -7.49
CA ALA A 97 -19.15 6.94 -8.29
C ALA A 97 -20.40 6.37 -8.97
N TYR A 98 -20.30 5.16 -9.51
CA TYR A 98 -21.44 4.49 -10.13
C TYR A 98 -22.58 4.30 -9.13
N LEU A 99 -22.29 3.75 -7.95
CA LEU A 99 -23.27 3.53 -6.89
C LEU A 99 -23.97 4.84 -6.51
N ILE A 100 -23.20 5.87 -6.14
CA ILE A 100 -23.76 7.15 -5.68
C ILE A 100 -24.57 7.81 -6.80
N ALA A 101 -24.05 7.84 -8.03
CA ALA A 101 -24.73 8.48 -9.15
C ALA A 101 -26.11 7.87 -9.43
N HIS A 102 -26.21 6.53 -9.40
CA HIS A 102 -27.43 5.82 -9.77
C HIS A 102 -28.43 5.72 -8.61
N LYS A 103 -27.94 5.67 -7.36
CA LYS A 103 -28.78 5.53 -6.18
C LYS A 103 -29.23 6.88 -5.62
N TYR A 104 -28.35 7.87 -5.62
CA TYR A 104 -28.55 9.17 -4.96
C TYR A 104 -28.49 10.36 -5.92
N GLY A 105 -28.28 10.12 -7.21
CA GLY A 105 -28.16 11.15 -8.24
C GLY A 105 -26.74 11.72 -8.38
N ALA A 106 -26.56 12.56 -9.41
CA ALA A 106 -25.25 13.09 -9.80
C ALA A 106 -24.50 13.83 -8.67
N LEU A 107 -25.24 14.51 -7.80
CA LEU A 107 -24.71 15.25 -6.65
C LEU A 107 -24.99 14.55 -5.31
N GLY A 108 -25.38 13.27 -5.33
CA GLY A 108 -25.75 12.52 -4.13
C GLY A 108 -24.65 12.48 -3.05
N TYR A 109 -23.38 12.66 -3.45
CA TYR A 109 -22.26 12.76 -2.52
C TYR A 109 -22.28 14.02 -1.64
N GLN A 110 -23.06 15.05 -1.99
CA GLN A 110 -23.17 16.30 -1.23
C GLN A 110 -24.19 16.20 -0.09
N ASP A 111 -25.10 15.23 -0.11
CA ASP A 111 -26.11 15.04 0.94
C ASP A 111 -25.58 14.12 2.04
N CYS A 112 -25.45 14.66 3.26
CA CYS A 112 -24.92 13.93 4.40
C CYS A 112 -25.77 12.72 4.81
N ARG A 113 -27.05 12.68 4.44
CA ARG A 113 -27.98 11.58 4.75
C ARG A 113 -27.62 10.28 4.02
N ASN A 114 -26.85 10.37 2.94
CA ASN A 114 -26.35 9.22 2.18
C ASN A 114 -25.06 8.63 2.79
N PHE A 115 -24.64 9.11 3.97
CA PHE A 115 -23.42 8.69 4.66
C PHE A 115 -23.69 8.42 6.13
N ARG A 116 -22.83 7.62 6.76
CA ARG A 116 -22.99 7.21 8.17
C ARG A 116 -22.69 8.30 9.17
N ASN A 117 -21.67 9.12 8.91
CA ASN A 117 -21.21 10.13 9.84
C ASN A 117 -21.12 11.50 9.15
N GLU A 118 -21.94 12.44 9.63
CA GLU A 118 -22.02 13.79 9.08
C GLU A 118 -20.71 14.57 9.23
N SER A 119 -19.97 14.41 10.34
CA SER A 119 -18.69 15.09 10.52
C SER A 119 -17.66 14.62 9.50
N TYR A 120 -17.56 13.31 9.28
CA TYR A 120 -16.63 12.76 8.27
C TYR A 120 -17.05 13.12 6.85
N HIS A 121 -18.35 13.24 6.60
CA HIS A 121 -18.88 13.72 5.33
C HIS A 121 -18.49 15.18 5.09
N ARG A 122 -18.62 16.04 6.11
CA ARG A 122 -18.17 17.44 6.06
C ARG A 122 -16.67 17.55 5.76
N ASP A 123 -15.85 16.75 6.43
CA ASP A 123 -14.40 16.71 6.19
C ASP A 123 -14.09 16.22 4.77
N MET A 124 -14.81 15.21 4.28
CA MET A 124 -14.68 14.71 2.90
C MET A 124 -15.03 15.80 1.88
N LEU A 125 -16.12 16.55 2.08
CA LEU A 125 -16.49 17.64 1.17
C LEU A 125 -15.44 18.75 1.16
N LYS A 126 -14.87 19.08 2.32
CA LYS A 126 -13.78 20.04 2.41
C LYS A 126 -12.53 19.55 1.66
N ASP A 127 -12.13 18.28 1.89
CA ASP A 127 -11.00 17.68 1.17
C ASP A 127 -11.23 17.78 -0.36
N LEU A 128 -12.44 17.48 -0.85
CA LEU A 128 -12.78 17.59 -2.28
C LEU A 128 -12.75 19.03 -2.81
N GLU A 129 -13.26 19.99 -2.03
CA GLU A 129 -13.25 21.42 -2.41
C GLU A 129 -11.81 21.95 -2.52
N ASP A 130 -10.94 21.58 -1.57
CA ASP A 130 -9.53 21.92 -1.61
C ASP A 130 -8.83 21.32 -2.86
N GLU A 131 -9.15 20.08 -3.23
CA GLU A 131 -8.68 19.45 -4.48
C GLU A 131 -9.18 20.18 -5.74
N ILE A 132 -10.46 20.54 -5.80
CA ILE A 132 -11.03 21.29 -6.94
C ILE A 132 -10.36 22.66 -7.07
N ASN A 133 -10.07 23.33 -5.95
CA ASN A 133 -9.50 24.66 -5.95
C ASN A 133 -8.03 24.68 -6.39
N ARG A 134 -7.26 23.66 -6.03
CA ARG A 134 -5.84 23.54 -6.40
C ARG A 134 -5.59 22.88 -7.75
N SER A 135 -6.60 22.25 -8.34
CA SER A 135 -6.45 21.46 -9.57
C SER A 135 -6.40 22.33 -10.82
N ASP A 136 -5.34 22.14 -11.61
CA ASP A 136 -5.15 22.73 -12.94
C ASP A 136 -5.67 21.83 -14.09
N GLU A 137 -6.30 20.70 -13.76
CA GLU A 137 -6.85 19.76 -14.74
C GLU A 137 -7.88 20.41 -15.68
N ILE A 138 -7.81 20.05 -16.97
CA ILE A 138 -8.64 20.65 -18.03
C ILE A 138 -10.14 20.49 -17.73
N PHE A 139 -10.55 19.31 -17.25
CA PHE A 139 -11.96 19.05 -16.95
C PHE A 139 -12.48 19.89 -15.78
N VAL A 140 -11.61 20.28 -14.84
CA VAL A 140 -11.97 21.17 -13.72
C VAL A 140 -12.23 22.58 -14.21
N GLY A 141 -11.32 23.12 -15.05
CA GLY A 141 -11.52 24.41 -15.70
C GLY A 141 -12.79 24.45 -16.55
N HIS A 142 -13.08 23.36 -17.27
CA HIS A 142 -14.31 23.22 -18.06
C HIS A 142 -15.57 23.30 -17.19
N HIS A 143 -15.63 22.59 -16.07
CA HIS A 143 -16.80 22.62 -15.17
C HIS A 143 -16.98 23.95 -14.44
N LYS A 144 -15.89 24.59 -14.02
CA LYS A 144 -15.95 25.95 -13.46
C LYS A 144 -16.52 26.95 -14.47
N ARG A 145 -16.13 26.85 -15.73
CA ARG A 145 -16.52 27.80 -16.78
C ARG A 145 -17.94 27.58 -17.33
N TYR A 146 -18.33 26.33 -17.60
CA TYR A 146 -19.55 26.01 -18.34
C TYR A 146 -20.67 25.41 -17.49
N TYR A 147 -20.36 24.87 -16.32
CA TYR A 147 -21.34 24.23 -15.42
C TYR A 147 -21.46 24.92 -14.06
N GLY A 148 -21.04 26.19 -13.97
CA GLY A 148 -21.15 26.99 -12.74
C GLY A 148 -20.36 26.42 -11.55
N GLY A 149 -19.34 25.60 -11.79
CA GLY A 149 -18.59 24.91 -10.74
C GLY A 149 -19.35 23.76 -10.08
N VAL A 150 -20.39 23.24 -10.72
CA VAL A 150 -21.07 22.01 -10.28
C VAL A 150 -20.31 20.80 -10.81
N PHE A 151 -19.95 19.87 -9.92
CA PHE A 151 -19.19 18.67 -10.25
C PHE A 151 -20.01 17.42 -9.94
N PRO A 152 -20.43 16.64 -10.95
CA PRO A 152 -21.00 15.32 -10.72
C PRO A 152 -20.01 14.37 -10.04
N ILE A 153 -20.51 13.34 -9.35
CA ILE A 153 -19.67 12.39 -8.61
C ILE A 153 -18.61 11.71 -9.49
N TRP A 154 -18.94 11.33 -10.73
CA TRP A 154 -17.99 10.71 -11.67
C TRP A 154 -16.89 11.66 -12.16
N VAL A 155 -17.03 12.96 -11.93
CA VAL A 155 -16.00 13.97 -12.24
C VAL A 155 -15.16 14.24 -11.01
N VAL A 156 -15.78 14.54 -9.87
CA VAL A 156 -15.05 14.92 -8.65
C VAL A 156 -14.25 13.76 -8.06
N ILE A 157 -14.70 12.51 -8.26
CA ILE A 157 -14.00 11.35 -7.71
C ILE A 157 -12.60 11.16 -8.33
N GLU A 158 -12.37 11.64 -9.55
CA GLU A 158 -11.07 11.57 -10.23
C GLU A 158 -10.00 12.44 -9.57
N LEU A 159 -10.42 13.45 -8.80
CA LEU A 159 -9.53 14.30 -8.02
C LEU A 159 -9.12 13.66 -6.68
N THR A 160 -9.78 12.57 -6.27
CA THR A 160 -9.52 11.97 -4.96
C THR A 160 -8.20 11.22 -4.93
N THR A 161 -7.43 11.37 -3.86
CA THR A 161 -6.34 10.43 -3.56
C THR A 161 -6.90 9.10 -3.06
N PHE A 162 -6.11 8.01 -3.14
CA PHE A 162 -6.49 6.74 -2.53
C PHE A 162 -6.86 6.86 -1.03
N GLY A 163 -6.24 7.79 -0.30
CA GLY A 163 -6.58 8.07 1.10
C GLY A 163 -8.01 8.59 1.25
N VAL A 164 -8.39 9.58 0.45
CA VAL A 164 -9.74 10.16 0.44
C VAL A 164 -10.75 9.10 -0.02
N LEU A 165 -10.44 8.34 -1.07
CA LEU A 165 -11.28 7.24 -1.56
C LEU A 165 -11.55 6.18 -0.47
N SER A 166 -10.52 5.79 0.29
CA SER A 166 -10.66 4.86 1.41
C SER A 166 -11.53 5.42 2.54
N LYS A 167 -11.41 6.72 2.86
CA LYS A 167 -12.27 7.39 3.86
C LYS A 167 -13.72 7.45 3.37
N MET A 168 -13.92 7.81 2.10
CA MET A 168 -15.22 7.90 1.45
C MET A 168 -15.95 6.56 1.51
N TYR A 169 -15.30 5.47 1.05
CA TYR A 169 -15.87 4.12 1.18
C TYR A 169 -16.20 3.76 2.63
N SER A 170 -15.33 4.11 3.58
CA SER A 170 -15.57 3.85 5.01
C SER A 170 -16.80 4.58 5.56
N ASN A 171 -17.17 5.73 5.00
CA ASN A 171 -18.30 6.54 5.46
C ASN A 171 -19.61 6.27 4.71
N LEU A 172 -19.61 5.46 3.64
CA LEU A 172 -20.84 4.99 3.00
C LEU A 172 -21.75 4.26 4.00
N LEU A 173 -23.05 4.23 3.73
CA LEU A 173 -23.99 3.37 4.45
C LEU A 173 -23.56 1.91 4.37
N ASP A 174 -23.92 1.10 5.37
CA ASP A 174 -23.44 -0.29 5.39
C ASP A 174 -24.02 -1.12 4.24
N GLU A 175 -25.29 -0.89 3.89
CA GLU A 175 -25.95 -1.46 2.69
C GLU A 175 -25.20 -1.11 1.40
N ASP A 176 -24.72 0.14 1.27
CA ASP A 176 -23.97 0.61 0.09
C ASP A 176 -22.60 -0.05 -0.03
N LYS A 177 -21.91 -0.24 1.11
CA LYS A 177 -20.63 -0.96 1.14
C LYS A 177 -20.82 -2.42 0.75
N ASP A 178 -21.84 -3.06 1.31
CA ASP A 178 -22.17 -4.45 1.04
C ASP A 178 -22.60 -4.64 -0.42
N GLU A 179 -23.36 -3.72 -1.01
CA GLU A 179 -23.72 -3.73 -2.43
C GLU A 179 -22.48 -3.73 -3.34
N ILE A 180 -21.50 -2.86 -3.08
CA ILE A 180 -20.23 -2.86 -3.83
C ILE A 180 -19.44 -4.15 -3.57
N ALA A 181 -19.33 -4.56 -2.32
CA ALA A 181 -18.48 -5.69 -1.94
C ALA A 181 -18.98 -7.02 -2.48
N ASP A 182 -20.29 -7.24 -2.45
CA ASP A 182 -20.94 -8.43 -2.99
C ASP A 182 -20.80 -8.47 -4.51
N LYS A 183 -21.21 -7.38 -5.19
CA LYS A 183 -21.26 -7.32 -6.64
C LYS A 183 -19.91 -7.52 -7.34
N TYR A 184 -18.83 -7.03 -6.74
CA TYR A 184 -17.51 -6.99 -7.40
C TYR A 184 -16.46 -7.90 -6.78
N TYR A 185 -16.62 -8.33 -5.52
CA TYR A 185 -15.53 -8.99 -4.77
C TYR A 185 -15.97 -10.20 -3.92
N ASP A 186 -17.24 -10.61 -4.01
CA ASP A 186 -17.80 -11.77 -3.30
C ASP A 186 -17.43 -11.78 -1.80
N THR A 187 -17.74 -10.67 -1.13
CA THR A 187 -17.39 -10.45 0.28
C THR A 187 -18.27 -9.41 0.93
N LYS A 188 -18.07 -9.17 2.23
CA LYS A 188 -18.78 -8.12 2.98
C LYS A 188 -18.04 -6.79 2.89
N GLY A 189 -18.79 -5.70 2.90
CA GLY A 189 -18.30 -4.31 2.85
C GLY A 189 -17.30 -4.00 3.95
N GLU A 190 -17.47 -4.59 5.14
CA GLU A 190 -16.52 -4.43 6.24
C GLU A 190 -15.11 -4.98 5.92
N PHE A 191 -14.98 -6.05 5.13
CA PHE A 191 -13.67 -6.55 4.70
C PHE A 191 -13.01 -5.56 3.75
N VAL A 192 -13.74 -5.17 2.70
CA VAL A 192 -13.28 -4.21 1.70
C VAL A 192 -12.87 -2.89 2.36
N ARG A 193 -13.63 -2.41 3.33
CA ARG A 193 -13.29 -1.21 4.11
C ARG A 193 -11.90 -1.31 4.75
N THR A 194 -11.59 -2.43 5.41
CA THR A 194 -10.27 -2.63 6.02
C THR A 194 -9.16 -2.82 4.98
N TRP A 195 -9.49 -3.41 3.83
CA TRP A 195 -8.56 -3.63 2.73
C TRP A 195 -8.16 -2.31 2.09
N LEU A 196 -9.12 -1.46 1.72
CA LEU A 196 -8.83 -0.14 1.16
C LEU A 196 -7.98 0.71 2.10
N HIS A 197 -8.26 0.66 3.41
CA HIS A 197 -7.45 1.42 4.38
C HIS A 197 -6.01 0.92 4.46
N SER A 198 -5.82 -0.40 4.48
CA SER A 198 -4.50 -1.02 4.48
C SER A 198 -3.74 -0.77 3.18
N LEU A 199 -4.40 -0.92 2.04
CA LEU A 199 -3.80 -0.71 0.71
C LEU A 199 -3.48 0.75 0.44
N SER A 200 -4.32 1.69 0.87
CA SER A 200 -4.02 3.14 0.82
C SER A 200 -2.77 3.46 1.63
N THR A 201 -2.62 2.87 2.82
CA THR A 201 -1.40 3.01 3.64
C THR A 201 -0.18 2.42 2.94
N LEU A 202 -0.30 1.23 2.34
CA LEU A 202 0.77 0.60 1.57
C LEU A 202 1.17 1.45 0.35
N ARG A 203 0.19 1.96 -0.40
CA ARG A 203 0.39 2.84 -1.55
C ARG A 203 1.18 4.08 -1.16
N ASN A 204 0.82 4.72 -0.03
CA ASN A 204 1.54 5.88 0.47
C ASN A 204 2.99 5.54 0.88
N ILE A 205 3.21 4.38 1.51
CA ILE A 205 4.58 3.92 1.79
C ILE A 205 5.36 3.76 0.47
N CYS A 206 4.75 3.17 -0.56
CA CYS A 206 5.40 2.98 -1.85
C CYS A 206 5.72 4.32 -2.54
N ALA A 207 4.74 5.22 -2.64
CA ALA A 207 4.86 6.52 -3.29
C ALA A 207 5.87 7.46 -2.61
N HIS A 208 6.06 7.33 -1.29
CA HIS A 208 7.07 8.08 -0.54
C HIS A 208 8.40 7.32 -0.40
N TYR A 209 8.63 6.29 -1.22
CA TYR A 209 9.84 5.48 -1.23
C TYR A 209 10.20 4.89 0.14
N GLY A 210 9.20 4.56 0.94
CA GLY A 210 9.36 4.02 2.28
C GLY A 210 9.81 2.55 2.28
N ARG A 211 10.49 2.14 3.35
CA ARG A 211 10.93 0.76 3.54
C ARG A 211 9.73 -0.18 3.72
N LEU A 212 9.69 -1.28 2.97
CA LEU A 212 8.76 -2.41 3.12
C LEU A 212 9.43 -3.58 3.83
N TYR A 213 10.70 -3.85 3.53
CA TYR A 213 11.47 -4.93 4.14
C TYR A 213 11.55 -4.79 5.66
N ASN A 214 11.27 -5.88 6.38
CA ASN A 214 11.23 -5.93 7.85
C ASN A 214 10.43 -4.76 8.47
N ARG A 215 9.28 -4.42 7.89
CA ARG A 215 8.34 -3.43 8.41
C ARG A 215 7.06 -4.12 8.84
N ARG A 216 6.68 -3.94 10.11
CA ARG A 216 5.33 -4.27 10.57
C ARG A 216 4.38 -3.14 10.22
N LEU A 217 3.26 -3.48 9.59
CA LEU A 217 2.22 -2.54 9.20
C LEU A 217 1.23 -2.38 10.35
N LYS A 218 1.02 -1.14 10.80
CA LYS A 218 0.10 -0.82 11.90
C LYS A 218 -1.36 -0.93 11.47
N ILE A 219 -1.65 -0.48 10.26
CA ILE A 219 -2.95 -0.65 9.62
C ILE A 219 -2.93 -2.02 8.94
N THR A 220 -3.89 -2.88 9.29
CA THR A 220 -3.90 -4.27 8.85
C THR A 220 -5.24 -4.62 8.19
N PRO A 221 -5.23 -5.43 7.11
CA PRO A 221 -6.46 -5.90 6.50
C PRO A 221 -7.07 -7.00 7.38
N LYS A 222 -8.41 -7.07 7.44
CA LYS A 222 -9.08 -8.26 7.97
C LYS A 222 -8.81 -9.45 7.04
N LEU A 223 -8.52 -10.60 7.63
CA LEU A 223 -8.29 -11.86 6.93
C LEU A 223 -9.40 -12.84 7.24
N PHE A 224 -9.77 -13.67 6.26
CA PHE A 224 -10.69 -14.77 6.50
C PHE A 224 -10.04 -15.81 7.40
N LYS A 225 -10.87 -16.65 8.05
CA LYS A 225 -10.36 -17.75 8.88
C LYS A 225 -9.47 -18.70 8.09
N MET A 226 -9.83 -18.99 6.83
CA MET A 226 -9.04 -19.85 5.94
C MET A 226 -7.70 -19.22 5.55
N ASP A 227 -7.65 -17.91 5.30
CA ASP A 227 -6.41 -17.20 4.99
C ASP A 227 -5.41 -17.29 6.14
N ARG A 228 -5.88 -17.12 7.38
CA ARG A 228 -5.04 -17.29 8.59
C ARG A 228 -4.52 -18.72 8.75
N LYS A 229 -5.32 -19.74 8.38
CA LYS A 229 -4.87 -21.14 8.38
C LYS A 229 -3.76 -21.42 7.37
N LYS A 230 -3.64 -20.62 6.30
CA LYS A 230 -2.52 -20.68 5.34
C LYS A 230 -1.24 -20.02 5.88
N GLY A 231 -1.22 -19.58 7.14
CA GLY A 231 -0.06 -18.92 7.77
C GLY A 231 0.05 -17.42 7.49
N ILE A 232 -0.98 -16.80 6.88
CA ILE A 232 -0.96 -15.38 6.53
C ILE A 232 -1.16 -14.53 7.79
N ARG A 233 -0.18 -13.68 8.10
CA ARG A 233 -0.25 -12.69 9.19
C ARG A 233 -0.62 -11.32 8.65
N ASN A 234 -1.64 -10.69 9.24
CA ASN A 234 -2.21 -9.43 8.75
C ASN A 234 -1.30 -8.20 8.88
N ASP A 235 -0.28 -8.23 9.74
CA ASP A 235 0.66 -7.11 9.96
C ASP A 235 1.84 -7.07 8.96
N THR A 236 1.73 -7.81 7.85
CA THR A 236 2.84 -8.07 6.91
C THR A 236 2.60 -7.49 5.52
N VAL A 237 3.69 -7.30 4.77
CA VAL A 237 3.64 -6.92 3.35
C VAL A 237 2.96 -8.01 2.53
N PHE A 238 3.25 -9.29 2.83
CA PHE A 238 2.62 -10.43 2.15
C PHE A 238 1.09 -10.41 2.27
N ALA A 239 0.53 -10.11 3.45
CA ALA A 239 -0.93 -10.01 3.59
C ALA A 239 -1.53 -8.94 2.67
N ASN A 240 -0.85 -7.82 2.46
CA ASN A 240 -1.34 -6.80 1.55
C ASN A 240 -1.22 -7.24 0.09
N ILE A 241 -0.11 -7.89 -0.30
CA ILE A 241 0.02 -8.50 -1.64
C ILE A 241 -1.09 -9.53 -1.89
N TYR A 242 -1.42 -10.33 -0.89
CA TYR A 242 -2.53 -11.29 -0.95
C TYR A 242 -3.87 -10.58 -1.19
N ILE A 243 -4.15 -9.50 -0.46
CA ILE A 243 -5.37 -8.69 -0.66
C ILE A 243 -5.39 -8.00 -2.03
N ILE A 244 -4.24 -7.54 -2.54
CA ILE A 244 -4.14 -7.01 -3.92
C ILE A 244 -4.59 -8.07 -4.92
N GLY A 245 -4.08 -9.30 -4.80
CA GLY A 245 -4.47 -10.41 -5.68
C GLY A 245 -5.96 -10.75 -5.60
N ARG A 246 -6.53 -10.66 -4.41
CA ARG A 246 -7.97 -10.88 -4.20
C ARG A 246 -8.85 -9.82 -4.86
N LEU A 247 -8.42 -8.57 -4.83
CA LEU A 247 -9.13 -7.45 -5.46
C LEU A 247 -8.80 -7.31 -6.96
N SER A 248 -7.92 -8.16 -7.50
CA SER A 248 -7.56 -8.14 -8.90
C SER A 248 -8.57 -8.93 -9.74
N ASN A 249 -9.31 -8.19 -10.57
CA ASN A 249 -10.26 -8.76 -11.52
C ASN A 249 -9.56 -9.35 -12.75
N ASP A 250 -8.40 -8.81 -13.12
CA ASP A 250 -7.59 -9.29 -14.25
C ASP A 250 -6.64 -10.40 -13.79
N LYS A 251 -7.05 -11.65 -14.06
CA LYS A 251 -6.33 -12.85 -13.63
C LYS A 251 -5.02 -13.06 -14.40
N GLU A 252 -4.95 -12.63 -15.65
CA GLU A 252 -3.73 -12.70 -16.46
C GLU A 252 -2.68 -11.73 -15.92
N LYS A 253 -3.06 -10.47 -15.70
CA LYS A 253 -2.18 -9.46 -15.08
C LYS A 253 -1.72 -9.88 -13.70
N TRP A 254 -2.59 -10.48 -12.89
CA TRP A 254 -2.20 -11.06 -11.60
C TRP A 254 -1.19 -12.20 -11.76
N GLY A 255 -1.40 -13.13 -12.69
CA GLY A 255 -0.45 -14.20 -12.99
C GLY A 255 0.93 -13.67 -13.37
N HIS A 256 0.99 -12.65 -14.22
CA HIS A 256 2.24 -11.97 -14.59
C HIS A 256 2.91 -11.27 -13.39
N PHE A 257 2.12 -10.62 -12.52
CA PHE A 257 2.64 -10.03 -11.29
C PHE A 257 3.33 -11.09 -10.42
N VAL A 258 2.68 -12.25 -10.20
CA VAL A 258 3.24 -13.32 -9.36
C VAL A 258 4.53 -13.88 -9.96
N THR A 259 4.57 -14.09 -11.28
CA THR A 259 5.80 -14.54 -11.97
C THR A 259 6.94 -13.52 -11.84
N ARG A 260 6.64 -12.22 -11.99
CA ARG A 260 7.65 -11.16 -11.80
C ARG A 260 8.11 -11.04 -10.35
N LEU A 261 7.22 -11.29 -9.39
CA LEU A 261 7.56 -11.33 -7.97
C LEU A 261 8.52 -12.48 -7.65
N ALA A 262 8.28 -13.66 -8.22
CA ALA A 262 9.18 -14.81 -8.08
C ALA A 262 10.59 -14.49 -8.62
N ALA A 263 10.67 -13.99 -9.86
CA ALA A 263 11.93 -13.60 -10.48
C ALA A 263 12.66 -12.50 -9.68
N LEU A 264 11.93 -11.52 -9.13
CA LEU A 264 12.50 -10.48 -8.28
C LEU A 264 13.09 -11.06 -6.99
N ILE A 265 12.40 -12.01 -6.35
CA ILE A 265 12.91 -12.65 -5.12
C ILE A 265 14.18 -13.44 -5.43
N GLU A 266 14.21 -14.20 -6.53
CA GLU A 266 15.38 -14.97 -6.96
C GLU A 266 16.59 -14.08 -7.28
N GLN A 267 16.36 -12.89 -7.84
CA GLN A 267 17.42 -11.93 -8.18
C GLN A 267 18.20 -11.40 -6.95
N TYR A 268 17.58 -11.42 -5.76
CA TYR A 268 18.13 -10.83 -4.55
C TYR A 268 18.30 -11.86 -3.42
N GLU A 269 19.38 -12.65 -3.48
CA GLU A 269 19.72 -13.70 -2.50
C GLU A 269 19.75 -13.24 -1.04
N VAL A 270 20.02 -11.97 -0.79
CA VAL A 270 20.06 -11.37 0.57
C VAL A 270 18.68 -11.26 1.22
N VAL A 271 17.60 -11.47 0.46
CA VAL A 271 16.22 -11.31 0.92
C VAL A 271 15.78 -12.55 1.69
N ASP A 272 15.48 -12.34 2.97
CA ASP A 272 14.80 -13.34 3.79
C ASP A 272 13.30 -13.03 3.88
N LEU A 273 12.53 -13.83 3.17
CA LEU A 273 11.09 -13.74 3.00
C LEU A 273 10.30 -13.70 4.31
N LYS A 274 10.85 -14.23 5.41
CA LYS A 274 10.19 -14.19 6.73
C LYS A 274 9.95 -12.76 7.23
N TYR A 275 10.81 -11.82 6.85
CA TYR A 275 10.71 -10.41 7.23
C TYR A 275 9.62 -9.65 6.46
N LEU A 276 9.16 -10.21 5.33
CA LEU A 276 8.02 -9.70 4.57
C LEU A 276 6.72 -10.45 4.89
N GLY A 277 6.81 -11.54 5.66
CA GLY A 277 5.68 -12.36 6.10
C GLY A 277 5.21 -13.41 5.09
N PHE A 278 6.06 -13.76 4.13
CA PHE A 278 5.76 -14.78 3.14
C PHE A 278 5.77 -16.16 3.80
N PRO A 279 4.71 -16.97 3.65
CA PRO A 279 4.72 -18.38 4.06
C PRO A 279 5.57 -19.23 3.10
N GLU A 280 5.88 -20.47 3.46
CA GLU A 280 6.68 -21.37 2.61
C GLU A 280 6.05 -21.58 1.22
N ASN A 281 4.75 -21.86 1.16
CA ASN A 281 4.00 -22.01 -0.09
C ASN A 281 3.38 -20.68 -0.59
N TRP A 282 4.10 -19.56 -0.45
CA TRP A 282 3.58 -18.24 -0.83
C TRP A 282 3.13 -18.17 -2.29
N GLU A 283 3.90 -18.76 -3.21
CA GLU A 283 3.65 -18.67 -4.64
C GLU A 283 2.37 -19.42 -5.02
N GLY A 284 2.21 -20.67 -4.54
CA GLY A 284 0.99 -21.45 -4.73
C GLY A 284 -0.24 -20.76 -4.15
N ILE A 285 -0.10 -20.10 -2.98
CA ILE A 285 -1.17 -19.29 -2.39
C ILE A 285 -1.57 -18.13 -3.32
N LEU A 286 -0.61 -17.37 -3.86
CA LEU A 286 -0.93 -16.24 -4.75
C LEU A 286 -1.49 -16.72 -6.08
N ARG A 287 -0.95 -17.78 -6.67
CA ARG A 287 -1.45 -18.36 -7.95
C ARG A 287 -2.86 -18.94 -7.81
N SER A 288 -3.25 -19.42 -6.63
CA SER A 288 -4.63 -19.88 -6.39
C SER A 288 -5.69 -18.77 -6.51
N LEU A 289 -5.32 -17.50 -6.35
CA LEU A 289 -6.22 -16.36 -6.56
C LEU A 289 -6.49 -16.06 -8.04
N GLY A 290 -5.61 -16.57 -8.92
CA GLY A 290 -5.67 -16.43 -10.37
C GLY A 290 -6.54 -17.48 -11.07
N THR A 291 -6.89 -18.57 -10.39
CA THR A 291 -7.45 -19.79 -11.00
C THR A 291 -8.93 -20.02 -10.71
N GLN A 292 -9.63 -19.12 -10.02
CA GLN A 292 -11.09 -19.20 -9.89
C GLN A 292 -11.78 -18.67 -11.14
N GLY A 293 -11.75 -19.50 -12.18
CA GLY A 293 -12.74 -19.56 -13.25
C GLY A 293 -13.39 -20.92 -13.20
N ASP A 294 -14.11 -21.22 -12.12
CA ASP A 294 -15.18 -22.21 -12.18
C ASP A 294 -16.17 -21.97 -11.05
N SER A 295 -17.32 -21.44 -11.45
CA SER A 295 -18.53 -21.29 -10.64
C SER A 295 -19.08 -22.68 -10.30
N SER A 296 -18.41 -23.40 -9.40
CA SER A 296 -18.98 -24.58 -8.77
C SER A 296 -19.56 -24.20 -7.41
N VAL A 297 -20.84 -23.86 -7.45
CA VAL A 297 -21.87 -24.28 -6.49
C VAL A 297 -21.35 -24.49 -5.06
N VAL A 298 -21.37 -23.42 -4.25
CA VAL A 298 -21.60 -23.59 -2.82
C VAL A 298 -23.10 -23.40 -2.60
N SER A 299 -23.82 -24.49 -2.81
CA SER A 299 -25.16 -24.66 -2.26
C SER A 299 -25.06 -24.50 -0.75
N PHE A 300 -25.70 -23.47 -0.21
CA PHE A 300 -26.02 -23.44 1.21
C PHE A 300 -26.97 -24.61 1.51
N PRO A 301 -26.71 -25.44 2.53
CA PRO A 301 -27.70 -26.41 2.97
C PRO A 301 -28.83 -25.65 3.65
N ASP A 302 -30.05 -25.84 3.13
CA ASP A 302 -31.30 -25.52 3.81
C ASP A 302 -31.37 -26.28 5.15
N SER A 303 -31.47 -25.52 6.25
CA SER A 303 -32.23 -25.86 7.46
C SER A 303 -32.19 -24.69 8.44
#